data_AF-A0AA50JLD3-F1
#
_entry.id   AF-A0AA50JLD3-F1
#
_cell.length_a   1.000
_cell.length_b   1.000
_cell.length_c   1.000
_cell.angle_alpha   90.00
_cell.angle_beta   90.00
_cell.angle_gamma   90.00
#
_symmetry.space_group_name_H-M   'P 1'
#
loop_
_entity.id
_entity.type
_entity.pdbx_description
1 polymer ?
#
loop_
_entity_poly.entity_id
_entity_poly.type
_entity_poly.pdbx_seq_one_letter_code
_entity_poly.pdbx_strand_id
1 'polypeptide(L)' 'ILGLNGYCIYYYSRAAQLKPDDSRMLVSLGEAYEKMDKIPNALKCYYKAHSTGDIEGMALFKLA' A
#
# COMPACT_ATOMS: atom_id res chain seq x y z
N ILE A 1 11.92 -12.82 13.91
CA ILE A 1 10.73 -13.49 13.32
C ILE A 1 10.08 -12.47 12.38
N LEU A 2 10.06 -12.72 11.06
CA LEU A 2 9.27 -11.90 10.14
C LEU A 2 7.80 -12.06 10.58
N GLY A 3 7.31 -11.11 11.40
CA GLY A 3 5.93 -11.12 11.86
C GLY A 3 4.97 -11.11 10.67
N LEU A 4 3.70 -11.43 10.92
CA LEU A 4 2.60 -11.49 9.93
C LEU A 4 2.66 -10.36 8.85
N ASN A 5 3.11 -9.17 9.24
CA ASN A 5 3.30 -8.00 8.39
C ASN A 5 4.30 -8.20 7.24
N GLY A 6 5.39 -8.96 7.45
CA GLY A 6 6.37 -9.26 6.41
C GLY A 6 5.79 -10.13 5.29
N TYR A 7 4.95 -11.11 5.65
CA TYR A 7 4.20 -11.91 4.67
C TYR A 7 3.16 -11.07 3.93
N CYS A 8 2.47 -10.15 4.61
CA CYS A 8 1.55 -9.22 3.95
C CYS A 8 2.25 -8.42 2.85
N ILE A 9 3.39 -7.79 3.14
CA ILE A 9 4.14 -7.03 2.13
C ILE A 9 4.52 -7.92 0.95
N TYR A 10 4.98 -9.15 1.20
CA TYR A 10 5.38 -10.07 0.13
C TYR A 10 4.20 -10.41 -0.81
N TYR A 11 3.07 -10.82 -0.25
CA TYR A 11 1.90 -11.20 -1.06
C TYR A 11 1.22 -10.00 -1.71
N TYR A 12 1.11 -8.87 -1.01
CA TYR A 12 0.58 -7.63 -1.59
C TYR A 12 1.48 -7.07 -2.70
N SER A 13 2.81 -7.17 -2.56
CA SER A 13 3.73 -6.76 -3.63
C SER A 13 3.56 -7.62 -4.89
N ARG A 14 3.37 -8.94 -4.72
CA ARG A 14 3.05 -9.83 -5.85
C ARG A 14 1.69 -9.52 -6.46
N ALA A 15 0.67 -9.27 -5.64
CA ALA A 15 -0.66 -8.91 -6.13
C ALA A 15 -0.64 -7.57 -6.89
N ALA A 16 0.09 -6.58 -6.38
CA ALA A 16 0.29 -5.28 -7.03
C ALA A 16 1.07 -5.39 -8.35
N GLN A 17 1.91 -6.42 -8.55
CA GLN A 17 2.53 -6.67 -9.86
C GLN A 17 1.52 -7.19 -10.89
N LEU A 18 0.51 -7.95 -10.47
CA LEU A 18 -0.53 -8.48 -11.35
C LEU A 18 -1.57 -7.41 -11.73
N LYS A 19 -1.84 -6.48 -10.82
CA LYS A 19 -2.74 -5.32 -11.04
C LYS A 19 -2.09 -4.05 -10.48
N PRO A 20 -1.20 -3.41 -11.25
CA PRO A 20 -0.42 -2.26 -10.78
C PRO A 20 -1.24 -1.00 -10.49
N ASP A 21 -2.48 -0.94 -11.01
CA ASP A 21 -3.37 0.21 -10.93
C ASP A 21 -4.58 -0.04 -9.99
N ASP A 22 -4.58 -1.15 -9.25
CA ASP A 22 -5.60 -1.39 -8.22
C ASP A 22 -5.28 -0.54 -6.98
N SER A 23 -5.96 0.61 -6.86
CA SER A 23 -5.77 1.57 -5.78
C SER A 23 -5.97 0.97 -4.39
N ARG A 24 -6.96 0.08 -4.20
CA ARG A 24 -7.23 -0.59 -2.92
C ARG A 24 -6.09 -1.54 -2.53
N MET A 25 -5.52 -2.23 -3.51
CA MET A 25 -4.35 -3.08 -3.28
C MET A 25 -3.13 -2.24 -2.87
N LEU A 26 -2.91 -1.10 -3.52
CA LEU A 26 -1.84 -0.17 -3.18
C LEU A 26 -2.01 0.43 -1.78
N VAL A 27 -3.23 0.79 -1.38
CA VAL A 27 -3.54 1.23 0.00
C VAL A 27 -3.21 0.13 1.00
N SER A 28 -3.65 -1.11 0.75
CA SER A 28 -3.38 -2.26 1.65
C SER A 28 -1.88 -2.54 1.80
N LEU A 29 -1.12 -2.41 0.71
CA LEU A 29 0.34 -2.52 0.74
C LEU A 29 0.98 -1.37 1.55
N GLY A 30 0.47 -0.15 1.42
CA GLY A 30 0.90 1.01 2.21
C GLY A 30 0.70 0.81 3.70
N GLU A 31 -0.47 0.31 4.10
CA GLU A 31 -0.77 0.02 5.52
C GLU A 31 0.14 -1.07 6.09
N ALA A 32 0.48 -2.07 5.29
CA ALA A 32 1.43 -3.12 5.70
C ALA A 32 2.84 -2.54 5.92
N TYR A 33 3.28 -1.58 5.09
CA TYR A 33 4.53 -0.86 5.31
C TYR A 33 4.49 0.03 6.55
N GLU A 34 3.38 0.73 6.80
CA GLU A 34 3.16 1.55 8.00
C GLU A 34 3.26 0.72 9.29
N LYS A 35 2.61 -0.45 9.35
CA LYS A 35 2.69 -1.38 10.49
C LYS A 35 4.09 -1.94 10.73
N MET A 36 5.00 -1.77 9.77
CA MET A 36 6.41 -2.14 9.89
C MET A 36 7.33 -0.93 10.08
N ASP A 37 6.76 0.26 10.33
CA ASP A 37 7.48 1.52 10.48
C ASP A 37 8.31 1.91 9.24
N LYS A 38 7.90 1.40 8.06
CA LYS A 38 8.52 1.68 6.77
C LYS A 38 7.80 2.83 6.08
N ILE A 39 7.72 3.97 6.77
CA ILE A 39 6.94 5.14 6.35
C ILE A 39 7.25 5.61 4.91
N PRO A 40 8.51 5.69 4.45
CA PRO A 40 8.80 6.10 3.07
C PRO A 40 8.18 5.18 2.00
N ASN A 41 8.05 3.89 2.30
CA ASN A 41 7.43 2.93 1.38
C ASN A 41 5.91 3.04 1.42
N ALA A 42 5.32 3.27 2.61
CA ALA A 42 3.90 3.50 2.76
C ALA A 42 3.43 4.71 1.94
N LEU A 43 4.13 5.85 2.06
CA LEU A 43 3.83 7.07 1.30
C LEU A 43 3.87 6.82 -0.21
N LYS A 44 4.89 6.11 -0.72
CA LYS A 44 4.95 5.74 -2.15
C LYS A 44 3.72 4.96 -2.61
N CYS A 45 3.26 4.03 -1.79
CA CYS A 45 2.05 3.25 -2.08
C CYS A 45 0.80 4.15 -2.12
N TYR A 46 0.63 5.03 -1.13
CA TYR A 46 -0.53 5.94 -1.08
C TYR A 46 -0.52 6.98 -2.21
N TYR A 47 0.63 7.56 -2.55
CA TYR A 47 0.75 8.46 -3.71
C TYR A 47 0.39 7.75 -5.01
N LYS A 48 0.88 6.50 -5.19
CA LYS A 48 0.53 5.72 -6.37
C LYS A 48 -0.97 5.42 -6.41
N ALA A 49 -1.54 4.97 -5.29
CA ALA A 49 -2.98 4.69 -5.18
C ALA A 49 -3.84 5.90 -5.55
N HIS A 50 -3.48 7.07 -5.03
CA HIS A 50 -4.13 8.34 -5.37
C HIS A 50 -4.05 8.64 -6.88
N SER A 51 -2.87 8.45 -7.47
CA SER A 51 -2.63 8.74 -8.89
C SER A 51 -3.35 7.77 -9.83
N THR A 52 -3.59 6.52 -9.42
CA THR A 52 -4.22 5.47 -10.24
C THR A 52 -5.76 5.44 -10.12
N GLY A 53 -6.37 6.45 -9.52
CA GLY A 53 -7.83 6.55 -9.41
C GLY A 53 -8.38 5.95 -8.12
N ASP A 54 -7.77 6.27 -6.98
CA ASP A 54 -8.45 6.13 -5.69
C ASP A 54 -9.63 7.11 -5.60
N ILE A 55 -10.75 6.71 -6.20
CA ILE A 55 -12.01 7.47 -6.24
C ILE A 55 -12.63 7.56 -4.84
N GLU A 56 -12.30 6.63 -3.95
CA GLU A 56 -12.86 6.53 -2.59
C GLU A 56 -12.13 7.44 -1.58
N GLY A 57 -10.97 8.01 -1.95
CA GLY A 57 -10.22 8.97 -1.11
C GLY A 57 -9.48 8.35 0.07
N MET A 58 -9.41 7.02 0.17
CA MET A 58 -8.75 6.31 1.27
C MET A 58 -7.25 6.61 1.35
N ALA A 59 -6.57 6.73 0.22
CA ALA A 59 -5.16 7.11 0.14
C ALA A 59 -4.94 8.56 0.59
N LEU A 60 -5.89 9.47 0.34
CA LEU A 60 -5.77 10.87 0.76
C LEU A 60 -5.81 10.97 2.29
N PHE A 61 -6.68 10.20 2.96
CA PHE A 61 -6.73 10.14 4.42
C PHE A 61 -5.43 9.64 5.06
N LYS A 62 -4.67 8.80 4.35
CA LYS A 62 -3.37 8.29 4.82
C LYS A 62 -2.20 9.21 4.50
N LEU A 63 -2.40 10.19 3.62
CA LEU A 63 -1.40 11.19 3.24
C LEU A 63 -1.53 12.50 4.04
N ALA A 64 -2.66 12.73 4.71
CA ALA A 64 -2.96 13.89 5.55
C ALA A 64 -2.45 13.69 6.99
#